data_AF-A0A939ATC7-F1
#
_entry.id   AF-A0A939ATC7-F1
#
_cell.length_a   1.000
_cell.length_b   1.000
_cell.length_c   1.000
_cell.angle_alpha   90.00
_cell.angle_beta   90.00
_cell.angle_gamma   90.00
#
_symmetry.space_group_name_H-M   'P 1'
#
loop_
_entity.id
_entity.type
_entity.pdbx_description
1 polymer ?
#
loop_
_entity_poly.entity_id
_entity_poly.type
_entity_poly.pdbx_seq_one_letter_code
_entity_poly.pdbx_strand_id
1 'polypeptide(L)'
;MREEVIMEAMGLPETIVRAWGSEVATDFLHWIEERMTLTRFGPQIQISAFVARQQVNVLMLEQVSNLLLAGEPRLVQDPAGGWRWRVPVDLTFPTRGRVGKVGELEVDAHYGGIAYDDASLARIAHVAAQLAQQILEPAA
;
A
#
# COMPACT_ATOMS: atom_id res chain seq x y z
N MET A 1 9.28 -10.84 20.15
CA MET A 1 8.39 -9.84 20.78
C MET A 1 7.50 -9.28 19.68
N ARG A 2 6.35 -9.91 19.46
CA ARG A 2 5.31 -9.44 18.54
C ARG A 2 4.15 -9.01 19.45
N GLU A 3 3.72 -7.76 19.34
CA GLU A 3 2.43 -7.35 19.87
C GLU A 3 1.35 -8.10 19.10
N GLU A 4 0.88 -9.20 19.68
CA GLU A 4 -0.47 -9.68 19.43
C GLU A 4 -1.39 -8.58 19.96
N VAL A 5 -1.88 -7.72 19.06
CA VAL A 5 -3.08 -6.94 19.32
C VAL A 5 -4.20 -7.97 19.38
N ILE A 6 -4.40 -8.52 20.57
CA ILE A 6 -5.59 -9.30 20.91
C ILE A 6 -6.75 -8.34 20.66
N MET A 7 -7.51 -8.63 19.61
CA MET A 7 -8.82 -8.04 19.38
C MET A 7 -9.75 -8.65 20.44
N GLU A 8 -9.49 -8.28 21.70
CA GLU A 8 -10.30 -8.61 22.86
C GLU A 8 -11.68 -8.03 22.61
N ALA A 9 -12.71 -8.84 22.84
CA ALA A 9 -14.11 -8.49 22.64
C ALA A 9 -14.37 -7.06 23.13
N MET A 10 -15.10 -6.25 22.34
CA MET A 10 -15.45 -4.85 22.60
C MET A 10 -16.34 -4.69 23.87
N GLY A 11 -15.89 -5.13 25.03
CA GLY A 11 -16.47 -4.80 26.31
C GLY A 11 -15.97 -3.44 26.76
N LEU A 12 -16.84 -2.65 27.40
CA LEU A 12 -16.37 -1.45 28.10
C LEU A 12 -15.43 -1.86 29.24
N PRO A 13 -14.39 -1.06 29.55
CA PRO A 13 -13.55 -1.30 30.72
C PRO A 13 -14.39 -1.45 31.99
N GLU A 14 -13.98 -2.34 32.89
CA GLU A 14 -14.70 -2.63 34.15
C GLU A 14 -14.95 -1.36 34.99
N THR A 15 -14.04 -0.40 34.92
CA THR A 15 -14.17 0.93 35.55
C THR A 15 -15.38 1.71 35.06
N ILE A 16 -15.69 1.62 33.76
CA ILE A 16 -16.84 2.26 33.14
C ILE A 16 -18.12 1.52 33.51
N VAL A 17 -18.12 0.19 33.45
CA VAL A 17 -19.28 -0.64 33.83
C VAL A 17 -19.68 -0.39 35.30
N ARG A 18 -18.69 -0.27 36.19
CA ARG A 18 -18.93 0.03 37.61
C ARG A 18 -19.45 1.45 37.83
N ALA A 19 -18.98 2.42 37.06
CA ALA A 19 -19.38 3.82 37.20
C ALA A 19 -20.78 4.11 36.63
N TRP A 20 -21.14 3.46 35.52
CA TRP A 20 -22.40 3.73 34.81
C TRP A 20 -23.51 2.73 35.13
N GLY A 21 -23.17 1.58 35.71
CA GLY A 21 -24.08 0.47 35.90
C GLY A 21 -24.22 -0.37 34.64
N SER A 22 -24.55 -1.65 34.81
CA SER A 22 -24.59 -2.64 33.73
C SER A 22 -25.64 -2.34 32.66
N GLU A 23 -26.78 -1.76 33.04
CA GLU A 23 -27.87 -1.41 32.13
C GLU A 23 -27.45 -0.29 31.16
N VAL A 24 -26.99 0.84 31.69
CA VAL A 24 -26.52 1.98 30.88
C VAL A 24 -25.30 1.62 30.03
N ALA A 25 -24.38 0.81 30.56
CA ALA A 25 -23.24 0.30 29.80
C ALA A 25 -23.67 -0.55 28.60
N THR A 26 -24.72 -1.37 28.76
CA THR A 26 -25.25 -2.23 27.70
C THR A 26 -25.98 -1.40 26.65
N ASP A 27 -26.83 -0.46 27.07
CA ASP A 27 -27.53 0.46 26.17
C ASP A 27 -26.54 1.30 25.33
N PHE A 28 -25.44 1.73 25.95
CA PHE A 28 -24.37 2.45 25.25
C PHE A 28 -23.66 1.59 24.21
N LEU A 29 -23.34 0.34 24.54
CA LEU A 29 -22.73 -0.59 23.58
C LEU A 29 -23.68 -0.84 22.39
N HIS A 30 -24.97 -1.04 22.65
CA HIS A 30 -25.98 -1.19 21.61
C HIS A 30 -26.04 0.07 20.71
N TRP A 31 -26.08 1.25 21.30
CA TRP A 31 -26.03 2.52 20.57
C TRP A 31 -24.75 2.70 19.76
N ILE A 32 -23.59 2.31 20.30
CA ILE A 32 -22.30 2.35 19.59
C ILE A 32 -22.32 1.37 18.42
N GLU A 33 -22.76 0.13 18.60
CA GLU A 33 -22.81 -0.87 17.52
C GLU A 33 -23.73 -0.40 16.38
N GLU A 34 -24.90 0.16 16.72
CA GLU A 34 -25.82 0.77 15.76
C GLU A 34 -25.23 2.00 15.04
N ARG A 35 -24.35 2.78 15.69
CA ARG A 35 -23.74 3.97 15.07
C ARG A 35 -22.37 3.74 14.46
N MET A 36 -21.65 2.70 14.84
CA MET A 36 -20.40 2.28 14.20
C MET A 36 -20.67 1.70 12.81
N THR A 37 -21.86 1.13 12.57
CA THR A 37 -22.29 0.79 11.21
C THR A 37 -22.52 2.04 10.34
N LEU A 38 -22.94 3.17 10.93
CA LEU A 38 -23.03 4.47 10.24
C LEU A 38 -21.67 5.15 10.07
N THR A 39 -20.75 4.88 11.00
CA THR A 39 -19.36 5.36 10.96
C THR A 39 -18.46 4.27 10.38
N ARG A 40 -18.87 3.67 9.27
CA ARG A 40 -17.89 3.03 8.40
C ARG A 40 -16.94 4.17 8.01
N PHE A 41 -15.76 4.23 8.62
CA PHE A 41 -14.64 5.01 8.09
C PHE A 41 -14.45 4.47 6.68
N GLY A 42 -15.15 5.06 5.71
CA GLY A 42 -15.05 4.68 4.31
C GLY A 42 -13.56 4.67 4.01
N PRO A 43 -13.03 3.62 3.39
CA PRO A 43 -11.60 3.36 3.35
C PRO A 43 -10.88 4.63 2.88
N GLN A 44 -10.29 5.35 3.83
CA GLN A 44 -9.87 6.72 3.58
C GLN A 44 -8.61 6.61 2.75
N ILE A 45 -8.69 7.02 1.48
CA ILE A 45 -7.52 7.19 0.64
C ILE A 45 -6.79 8.41 1.21
N GLN A 46 -5.80 8.18 2.06
CA GLN A 46 -4.99 9.21 2.71
C GLN A 46 -3.70 9.47 1.93
N ILE A 47 -3.18 8.45 1.26
CA ILE A 47 -2.04 8.54 0.37
C ILE A 47 -2.53 8.95 -1.01
N SER A 48 -2.01 10.05 -1.52
CA SER A 48 -2.29 10.47 -2.90
C SER A 48 -1.50 9.62 -3.91
N ALA A 49 -1.98 9.57 -5.16
CA ALA A 49 -1.24 8.96 -6.26
C ALA A 49 0.18 9.54 -6.37
N PHE A 50 0.34 10.85 -6.20
CA PHE A 50 1.66 11.49 -6.24
C PHE A 50 2.60 10.93 -5.17
N VAL A 51 2.13 10.80 -3.92
CA VAL A 51 2.94 10.28 -2.81
C VAL A 51 3.29 8.80 -3.06
N ALA A 52 2.32 7.98 -3.47
CA ALA A 52 2.58 6.58 -3.81
C ALA A 52 3.63 6.43 -4.92
N ARG A 53 3.56 7.26 -5.96
CA ARG A 53 4.55 7.31 -7.03
C ARG A 53 5.93 7.70 -6.50
N GLN A 54 6.00 8.73 -5.65
CA GLN A 54 7.26 9.19 -5.06
C GLN A 54 7.91 8.10 -4.19
N GLN A 55 7.13 7.43 -3.35
CA GLN A 55 7.61 6.33 -2.50
C GLN A 55 8.21 5.19 -3.32
N VAL A 56 7.52 4.75 -4.37
CA VAL A 56 8.05 3.72 -5.27
C VAL A 56 9.30 4.20 -6.01
N ASN A 57 9.35 5.47 -6.41
CA ASN A 57 10.53 6.03 -7.08
C ASN A 57 11.77 6.04 -6.17
N VAL A 58 11.59 6.41 -4.90
CA VAL A 58 12.67 6.36 -3.89
C VAL A 58 13.13 4.93 -3.68
N LEU A 59 12.20 3.98 -3.50
CA LEU A 59 12.55 2.57 -3.34
C LEU A 59 13.37 2.03 -4.52
N MET A 60 12.96 2.33 -5.75
CA MET A 60 13.70 1.87 -6.94
C MET A 60 15.10 2.49 -7.01
N LEU A 61 15.22 3.78 -6.68
CA LEU A 61 16.51 4.48 -6.65
C LEU A 61 17.46 3.88 -5.60
N GLU A 62 16.93 3.54 -4.43
CA GLU A 62 17.74 3.04 -3.31
C GLU A 62 18.09 1.55 -3.43
N GLN A 63 17.17 0.73 -3.92
CA GLN A 63 17.29 -0.73 -3.84
C GLN A 63 17.59 -1.42 -5.17
N VAL A 64 17.37 -0.75 -6.31
CA VAL A 64 17.45 -1.40 -7.63
C VAL A 64 18.36 -0.65 -8.59
N SER A 65 17.96 0.54 -9.05
CA SER A 65 18.72 1.32 -10.03
C SER A 65 18.16 2.73 -10.17
N ASN A 66 19.05 3.68 -10.45
CA ASN A 66 18.70 5.05 -10.82
C ASN A 66 18.12 5.21 -12.24
N LEU A 67 18.11 4.13 -13.04
CA LEU A 67 17.50 4.12 -14.37
C LEU A 67 16.01 3.74 -14.36
N LEU A 68 15.46 3.45 -13.19
CA LEU A 68 14.05 3.11 -13.04
C LEU A 68 13.22 4.33 -12.61
N LEU A 69 12.02 4.43 -13.17
CA LEU A 69 11.11 5.54 -12.92
C LEU A 69 9.71 5.00 -12.62
N ALA A 70 9.13 5.47 -11.51
CA ALA A 70 7.74 5.18 -11.20
C ALA A 70 6.79 5.90 -12.19
N GLY A 71 5.87 5.14 -12.78
CA GLY A 71 4.85 5.64 -13.68
C GLY A 71 3.57 6.05 -12.95
N GLU A 72 2.48 6.22 -13.70
CA GLU A 72 1.24 6.77 -13.14
C GLU A 72 0.47 5.71 -12.32
N PRO A 73 0.20 5.97 -11.03
CA PRO A 73 -0.52 5.02 -10.18
C PRO A 73 -1.98 4.87 -10.57
N ARG A 74 -2.50 3.66 -10.38
CA ARG A 74 -3.93 3.36 -10.50
C ARG A 74 -4.48 2.87 -9.18
N LEU A 75 -5.56 3.49 -8.72
CA LEU A 75 -6.25 3.06 -7.51
C LEU A 75 -7.02 1.76 -7.79
N VAL A 76 -6.81 0.75 -6.98
CA VAL A 76 -7.50 -0.54 -7.06
C VAL A 76 -7.97 -0.97 -5.69
N GLN A 77 -9.08 -1.70 -5.64
CA GLN A 77 -9.57 -2.32 -4.42
C GLN A 77 -9.04 -3.76 -4.37
N ASP A 78 -8.47 -4.16 -3.24
CA ASP A 78 -8.07 -5.53 -3.00
C ASP A 78 -9.29 -6.41 -2.64
N PRO A 79 -9.18 -7.75 -2.75
CA PRO A 79 -10.28 -8.66 -2.43
C PRO A 79 -10.75 -8.61 -0.97
N ALA A 80 -9.91 -8.13 -0.05
CA ALA A 80 -10.24 -7.96 1.36
C ALA A 80 -10.93 -6.61 1.66
N GLY A 81 -11.10 -5.75 0.65
CA GLY A 81 -11.79 -4.47 0.71
C GLY A 81 -10.89 -3.25 0.91
N GLY A 82 -9.57 -3.42 0.99
CA GLY A 82 -8.59 -2.34 1.12
C GLY A 82 -8.31 -1.62 -0.19
N TRP A 83 -8.00 -0.33 -0.15
CA TRP A 83 -7.56 0.44 -1.34
C TRP A 83 -6.04 0.42 -1.45
N ARG A 84 -5.54 0.19 -2.67
CA ARG A 84 -4.10 0.22 -2.99
C ARG A 84 -3.85 1.00 -4.27
N TRP A 85 -2.72 1.69 -4.32
CA TRP A 85 -2.16 2.25 -5.53
C TRP A 85 -1.28 1.21 -6.20
N ARG A 86 -1.64 0.81 -7.43
CA ARG A 86 -0.75 0.06 -8.31
C ARG A 86 0.12 1.01 -9.09
N VAL A 87 1.42 1.00 -8.80
CA VAL A 87 2.40 1.91 -9.37
C VAL A 87 3.29 1.15 -10.34
N PRO A 88 3.21 1.40 -11.66
CA PRO A 88 4.10 0.77 -12.62
C PRO A 88 5.53 1.32 -12.46
N VAL A 89 6.53 0.50 -12.79
CA VAL A 89 7.94 0.88 -12.83
C VAL A 89 8.44 0.68 -14.26
N ASP A 90 8.98 1.75 -14.84
CA ASP A 90 9.52 1.77 -16.20
C ASP A 90 11.06 1.84 -16.17
N LEU A 91 11.72 1.12 -17.07
CA LEU A 91 13.12 1.37 -17.40
C LEU A 91 13.23 2.64 -18.23
N THR A 92 14.25 3.44 -17.93
CA THR A 92 14.55 4.69 -18.62
C THR A 92 16.02 4.77 -19.00
N PHE A 93 16.31 5.48 -20.09
CA PHE A 93 17.66 5.88 -20.47
C PHE A 93 17.72 7.39 -20.68
N PRO A 94 18.80 8.07 -20.27
CA PRO A 94 18.94 9.52 -20.47
C PRO A 94 18.71 9.98 -21.92
N THR A 95 19.13 9.17 -22.90
CA THR A 95 19.01 9.50 -24.33
C THR A 95 17.72 9.03 -24.98
N ARG A 96 16.95 8.14 -24.35
CA ARG A 96 15.74 7.53 -24.94
C ARG A 96 14.46 7.76 -24.13
N GLY A 97 14.56 8.34 -22.93
CA GLY A 97 13.44 8.45 -22.01
C GLY A 97 12.99 7.06 -21.52
N ARG A 98 11.67 6.88 -21.34
CA ARG A 98 11.09 5.61 -20.92
C ARG A 98 11.08 4.61 -22.07
N VAL A 99 11.57 3.40 -21.84
CA VAL A 99 11.69 2.35 -22.86
C VAL A 99 10.79 1.14 -22.62
N GLY A 100 10.23 0.98 -21.42
CA GLY A 100 9.21 -0.03 -21.17
C GLY A 100 9.01 -0.34 -19.69
N LYS A 101 7.85 -0.92 -19.37
CA LYS A 101 7.49 -1.36 -18.02
C LYS A 101 8.28 -2.62 -17.63
N VAL A 102 8.91 -2.59 -16.47
CA VAL A 102 9.70 -3.70 -15.91
C VAL A 102 9.07 -4.29 -14.65
N GLY A 103 8.09 -3.60 -14.05
CA GLY A 103 7.42 -4.07 -12.85
C GLY A 103 6.21 -3.22 -12.45
N GLU A 104 5.58 -3.63 -11.36
CA GLU A 104 4.51 -2.90 -10.69
C GLU A 104 4.57 -3.22 -9.19
N LEU A 105 4.43 -2.19 -8.35
CA LEU A 105 4.37 -2.33 -6.90
C LEU A 105 3.01 -1.83 -6.39
N GLU A 106 2.55 -2.42 -5.29
CA GLU A 106 1.34 -1.98 -4.60
C GLU A 106 1.71 -1.12 -3.39
N VAL A 107 1.06 0.02 -3.25
CA VAL A 107 1.18 0.91 -2.10
C VAL A 107 -0.17 0.97 -1.41
N ASP A 108 -0.20 0.72 -0.11
CA ASP A 108 -1.40 0.88 0.71
C ASP A 108 -1.90 2.33 0.64
N ALA A 109 -3.16 2.54 0.23
CA ALA A 109 -3.70 3.88 0.02
C ALA A 109 -4.04 4.62 1.33
N HIS A 110 -3.99 3.94 2.47
CA HIS A 110 -4.27 4.49 3.78
C HIS A 110 -2.98 4.83 4.54
N TYR A 111 -2.03 3.90 4.61
CA TYR A 111 -0.80 4.06 5.40
C TYR A 111 0.46 4.33 4.57
N GLY A 112 0.45 4.03 3.27
CA GLY A 112 1.60 4.26 2.38
C GLY A 112 2.67 3.18 2.45
N GLY A 113 2.36 2.02 3.03
CA GLY A 113 3.25 0.85 3.01
C GLY A 113 3.37 0.28 1.60
N ILE A 114 4.59 0.08 1.12
CA ILE A 114 4.85 -0.57 -0.18
C ILE A 114 4.94 -2.08 0.05
N ALA A 115 4.15 -2.86 -0.67
CA ALA A 115 4.22 -4.31 -0.65
C ALA A 115 5.35 -4.79 -1.58
N TYR A 116 6.49 -5.17 -1.00
CA TYR A 116 7.61 -5.78 -1.72
C TYR A 116 8.38 -6.77 -0.83
N ASP A 117 9.10 -7.67 -1.48
CA ASP A 117 10.12 -8.54 -0.90
C ASP A 117 11.36 -8.57 -1.81
N ASP A 118 12.46 -9.17 -1.35
CA ASP A 118 13.70 -9.25 -2.13
C ASP A 118 13.49 -9.94 -3.49
N ALA A 119 12.61 -10.93 -3.54
CA ALA A 119 12.29 -11.65 -4.78
C ALA A 119 11.58 -10.75 -5.80
N SER A 120 10.69 -9.87 -5.36
CA SER A 120 10.02 -8.90 -6.22
C SER A 120 10.99 -7.87 -6.79
N LEU A 121 11.93 -7.36 -5.97
CA LEU A 121 12.95 -6.41 -6.41
C LEU A 121 13.94 -7.06 -7.39
N ALA A 122 14.39 -8.28 -7.09
CA ALA A 122 15.24 -9.06 -7.98
C ALA A 122 14.57 -9.34 -9.33
N ARG A 123 13.26 -9.60 -9.36
CA ARG A 123 12.52 -9.75 -10.63
C ARG A 123 12.49 -8.46 -11.44
N ILE A 124 12.24 -7.32 -10.81
CA ILE A 124 12.27 -6.00 -11.48
C ILE A 124 13.66 -5.75 -12.08
N ALA A 125 14.72 -6.01 -11.30
CA ALA A 125 16.10 -5.87 -11.77
C ALA A 125 16.42 -6.78 -12.96
N HIS A 126 15.98 -8.03 -12.90
CA HIS A 126 16.17 -9.00 -13.97
C HIS A 126 15.48 -8.58 -15.26
N VAL A 127 14.20 -8.21 -15.19
CA VAL A 127 13.43 -7.75 -16.35
C VAL A 127 14.02 -6.45 -16.93
N ALA A 128 14.49 -5.53 -16.08
CA ALA A 128 15.19 -4.33 -16.52
C ALA A 128 16.48 -4.66 -17.26
N ALA A 129 17.28 -5.62 -16.80
CA ALA A 129 18.50 -6.04 -17.47
C ALA A 129 18.21 -6.66 -18.85
N GLN A 130 17.20 -7.52 -18.95
CA GLN A 130 16.76 -8.12 -20.22
C GLN A 130 16.28 -7.06 -21.21
N LEU A 131 15.45 -6.12 -20.75
CA LEU A 131 14.95 -5.03 -21.60
C LEU A 131 16.10 -4.09 -22.02
N ALA A 132 17.06 -3.81 -21.13
CA ALA A 132 18.23 -3.02 -21.47
C ALA A 132 19.05 -3.66 -22.58
N GLN A 133 19.29 -4.98 -22.52
CA GLN A 133 20.01 -5.71 -23.58
C GLN A 133 19.30 -5.57 -24.92
N GLN A 134 17.99 -5.78 -24.96
CA GLN A 134 17.18 -5.66 -26.18
C GLN A 134 17.21 -4.26 -26.80
N ILE A 135 17.31 -3.21 -25.98
CA ILE A 135 17.31 -1.81 -26.45
C ILE A 135 18.72 -1.32 -26.82
N LEU A 136 19.75 -1.85 -26.16
CA LEU A 136 21.14 -1.44 -26.36
C LEU A 136 21.84 -2.22 -27.48
N GLU A 137 21.41 -3.45 -27.75
CA GLU A 137 21.85 -4.21 -28.92
C GLU A 137 20.90 -3.93 -30.08
N PRO A 138 21.27 -3.05 -31.05
CA PRO A 138 20.45 -2.90 -32.24
C PRO A 138 20.42 -4.24 -32.99
N ALA A 139 19.23 -4.68 -33.39
CA ALA A 139 19.10 -5.81 -34.30
C ALA A 139 20.04 -5.60 -35.50
N ALA A 140 20.96 -6.54 -35.70
CA ALA A 140 21.92 -6.57 -36.79
C ALA A 140 21.23 -6.68 -38.16
#